data_AF-A0A7R9M679-F1
#
_entry.id   AF-A0A7R9M679-F1
#
_cell.length_a   1.000
_cell.length_b   1.000
_cell.length_c   1.000
_cell.angle_alpha   90.00
_cell.angle_beta   90.00
_cell.angle_gamma   90.00
#
_symmetry.space_group_name_H-M   'P 1'
#
loop_
_entity.id
_entity.type
_entity.pdbx_description
1 polymer ?
#
loop_
_entity_poly.entity_id
_entity_poly.type
_entity_poly.pdbx_seq_one_letter_code
_entity_poly.pdbx_strand_id
1 'polypeptide(L)'
;MALLQNSFMATHLTYLLNHNPFRNLFGTKNLVKSMVADPELVQAILVRDFHVFTDRSRASKSGDDSIAKHSLVHMSGDAWRGVRAIVSPTFSPNKLRQMYPIISQCVSEFITHLDQSCH
;
A
#
# COMPACT_ATOMS: atom_id res chain seq x y z
N MET A 1 22.26 -13.36 -11.83
CA MET A 1 20.96 -12.93 -12.39
C MET A 1 20.02 -12.25 -11.38
N ALA A 2 20.28 -12.23 -10.06
CA ALA A 2 19.43 -11.52 -9.08
C ALA A 2 19.90 -10.09 -8.70
N LEU A 3 21.09 -9.67 -9.13
CA LEU A 3 21.67 -8.36 -8.76
C LEU A 3 21.32 -7.20 -9.72
N LEU A 4 20.78 -7.49 -10.91
CA LEU A 4 20.49 -6.46 -11.94
C LEU A 4 19.08 -5.87 -11.84
N GLN A 5 18.10 -6.58 -11.25
CA GLN A 5 16.76 -6.03 -11.05
C GLN A 5 16.68 -5.00 -9.93
N ASN A 6 17.54 -5.10 -8.90
CA ASN A 6 17.64 -4.07 -7.85
C ASN A 6 18.33 -2.79 -8.34
N SER A 7 19.31 -2.91 -9.24
CA SER A 7 19.98 -1.77 -9.85
C SER A 7 19.03 -0.95 -10.73
N PHE A 8 18.15 -1.61 -11.51
CA PHE A 8 17.24 -0.89 -12.41
C PHE A 8 16.21 -0.03 -11.67
N MET A 9 15.62 -0.53 -10.59
CA MET A 9 14.68 0.25 -9.76
C MET A 9 15.38 1.36 -8.97
N ALA A 10 16.55 1.08 -8.40
CA ALA A 10 17.33 2.09 -7.67
C ALA A 10 17.81 3.20 -8.62
N THR A 11 18.36 2.85 -9.79
CA THR A 11 18.83 3.81 -10.78
C THR A 11 17.67 4.61 -11.37
N HIS A 12 16.51 3.99 -11.61
CA HIS A 12 15.32 4.71 -12.06
C HIS A 12 14.77 5.67 -10.99
N LEU A 13 14.76 5.27 -9.72
CA LEU A 13 14.37 6.15 -8.60
C LEU A 13 15.37 7.30 -8.39
N THR A 14 16.67 7.05 -8.46
CA THR A 14 17.68 8.11 -8.37
C THR A 14 17.62 9.04 -9.57
N TYR A 15 17.40 8.53 -10.78
CA TYR A 15 17.23 9.34 -12.00
C TYR A 15 16.00 10.25 -11.92
N LEU A 16 14.87 9.75 -11.39
CA LEU A 16 13.66 10.54 -11.17
C LEU A 16 13.81 11.60 -10.06
N LEU A 17 14.63 11.33 -9.04
CA LEU A 17 14.91 12.29 -7.96
C LEU A 17 15.95 13.36 -8.37
N ASN A 18 16.93 13.02 -9.22
CA ASN A 18 18.03 13.92 -9.58
C ASN A 18 17.73 14.81 -10.80
N HIS A 19 16.79 14.45 -11.69
CA HIS A 19 16.52 15.19 -12.94
C HIS A 19 15.29 16.12 -12.92
N ASN A 20 14.62 16.32 -11.78
CA ASN A 20 13.45 17.19 -11.71
C ASN A 20 13.77 18.55 -11.08
N PRO A 21 13.90 19.64 -11.87
CA PRO A 21 13.99 21.01 -11.34
C PRO A 21 12.63 21.56 -10.90
N PHE A 22 11.56 20.76 -10.98
CA PHE A 22 10.19 21.22 -10.72
C PHE A 22 9.65 20.64 -9.43
N ARG A 23 10.14 21.28 -8.38
CA ARG A 23 9.84 21.08 -6.97
C ARG A 23 8.38 21.39 -6.60
N ASN A 24 7.59 22.06 -7.43
CA ASN A 24 6.19 22.38 -7.12
C ASN A 24 5.34 22.42 -8.40
N LEU A 25 4.28 21.62 -8.42
CA LEU A 25 3.14 21.66 -9.36
C LEU A 25 3.48 21.72 -10.86
N PHE A 26 3.32 20.58 -11.54
CA PHE A 26 2.92 20.59 -12.94
C PHE A 26 1.54 20.02 -13.11
N GLY A 27 0.61 20.86 -13.56
CA GLY A 27 -0.63 20.43 -14.19
C GLY A 27 -0.42 20.29 -15.68
N THR A 28 -0.41 19.06 -16.19
CA THR A 28 -0.79 18.77 -17.58
C THR A 28 -2.18 18.13 -17.56
N LYS A 29 -3.11 18.85 -18.16
CA LYS A 29 -4.41 18.37 -18.63
C LYS A 29 -4.32 16.90 -19.12
N ASN A 30 -4.89 16.02 -18.30
CA ASN A 30 -4.91 14.54 -18.37
C ASN A 30 -3.65 13.82 -17.82
N LEU A 31 -3.82 13.25 -16.62
CA LEU A 31 -2.98 12.25 -15.93
C LEU A 31 -1.68 12.74 -15.25
N VAL A 32 -1.71 13.85 -14.49
CA VAL A 32 -0.68 14.05 -13.47
C VAL A 32 -1.09 13.33 -12.19
N LYS A 33 -0.58 12.11 -12.02
CA LYS A 33 -0.44 11.55 -10.67
C LYS A 33 0.71 12.32 -10.02
N SER A 34 0.39 13.33 -9.21
CA SER A 34 1.41 14.06 -8.47
C SER A 34 2.08 13.10 -7.49
N MET A 35 3.40 12.92 -7.65
CA MET A 35 4.19 12.15 -6.69
C MET A 35 4.61 13.09 -5.57
N VAL A 36 4.16 12.80 -4.34
CA VAL A 36 4.57 13.55 -3.14
C VAL A 36 5.79 12.85 -2.56
N ALA A 37 6.96 13.50 -2.64
CA ALA A 37 8.23 12.96 -2.15
C ALA A 37 8.69 13.57 -0.82
N ASP A 38 8.00 14.61 -0.34
CA ASP A 38 8.31 15.26 0.94
C ASP A 38 7.71 14.46 2.12
N PRO A 39 8.53 13.99 3.08
CA PRO A 39 8.07 13.24 4.24
C PRO A 39 6.99 13.95 5.06
N GLU A 40 7.07 15.28 5.21
CA GLU A 40 6.08 16.04 5.99
C GLU A 40 4.72 16.03 5.31
N LEU A 41 4.71 16.18 3.99
CA LEU A 41 3.48 16.09 3.18
C LEU A 41 2.96 14.66 3.10
N VAL A 42 3.83 13.66 3.00
CA VAL A 42 3.43 12.24 3.02
C VAL A 42 2.75 11.90 4.35
N GLN A 43 3.32 12.35 5.48
CA GLN A 43 2.70 12.15 6.79
C GLN A 43 1.38 12.91 6.91
N ALA A 44 1.31 14.14 6.40
CA ALA A 44 0.07 14.90 6.38
C ALA A 44 -1.03 14.14 5.60
N ILE A 45 -0.72 13.65 4.41
CA ILE A 45 -1.70 12.98 3.52
C ILE A 45 -2.07 11.58 4.03
N LEU A 46 -1.09 10.76 4.42
CA LEU A 46 -1.33 9.35 4.75
C LEU A 46 -1.71 9.10 6.21
N VAL A 47 -1.43 10.04 7.11
CA VAL A 47 -1.67 9.86 8.55
C VAL A 47 -2.63 10.90 9.10
N ARG A 48 -2.31 12.19 9.00
CA ARG A 48 -3.11 13.26 9.65
C ARG A 48 -4.45 13.45 8.96
N ASP A 49 -4.43 13.68 7.66
CA ASP A 49 -5.58 14.05 6.84
C ASP A 49 -6.05 12.89 5.96
N PHE A 50 -5.75 11.65 6.38
CA PHE A 50 -6.07 10.44 5.62
C PHE A 50 -7.55 10.31 5.26
N HIS A 51 -8.44 10.85 6.10
CA HIS A 51 -9.88 10.84 5.89
C HIS A 51 -10.36 11.78 4.77
N VAL A 52 -9.53 12.73 4.33
CA VAL A 52 -9.82 13.61 3.19
C VAL A 52 -9.54 12.90 1.87
N PHE A 53 -8.59 11.97 1.86
CA PHE A 53 -8.15 11.25 0.66
C PHE A 53 -8.80 9.87 0.53
N THR A 54 -10.13 9.80 0.63
CA THR A 54 -10.89 8.52 0.53
C THR A 54 -10.93 7.94 -0.88
N ASP A 55 -10.78 8.79 -1.89
CA ASP A 55 -11.06 8.43 -3.28
C ASP A 55 -9.75 8.08 -3.99
N ARG A 56 -9.41 6.79 -3.99
CA ARG A 56 -8.27 6.28 -4.75
C ARG A 56 -8.67 6.15 -6.22
N SER A 57 -8.02 6.95 -7.07
CA SER A 57 -8.04 6.95 -8.55
C SER A 57 -9.06 6.04 -9.24
N ARG A 58 -9.96 6.63 -10.06
CA ARG A 58 -11.04 6.05 -10.91
C ARG A 58 -10.64 4.97 -11.94
N ALA A 59 -9.63 4.14 -11.68
CA ALA A 59 -9.18 3.12 -12.62
C ALA A 59 -10.22 2.01 -12.88
N SER A 60 -11.24 1.84 -12.02
CA SER A 60 -12.26 0.79 -12.16
C SER A 60 -13.60 1.24 -12.75
N LYS A 61 -13.64 2.33 -13.54
CA LYS A 61 -14.86 2.72 -14.27
C LYS A 61 -15.17 1.85 -15.50
N SER A 62 -14.44 0.76 -15.73
CA SER A 62 -14.85 -0.29 -16.67
C SER A 62 -15.87 -1.19 -15.99
N GLY A 63 -17.03 -1.41 -16.62
CA GLY A 63 -18.23 -2.07 -16.10
C GLY A 63 -18.12 -3.57 -15.80
N ASP A 64 -16.97 -4.05 -15.34
CA ASP A 64 -16.74 -5.47 -15.07
C ASP A 64 -16.88 -5.78 -13.57
N ASP A 65 -17.90 -6.55 -13.16
CA ASP A 65 -18.22 -6.91 -11.77
C ASP A 65 -17.18 -7.87 -11.17
N SER A 66 -15.92 -7.43 -11.13
CA SER A 66 -14.84 -8.18 -10.52
C SER A 66 -14.88 -8.04 -8.99
N ILE A 67 -14.58 -9.13 -8.29
CA ILE A 67 -14.38 -9.17 -6.82
C ILE A 67 -13.42 -8.06 -6.36
N ALA A 68 -12.45 -7.69 -7.22
CA ALA A 68 -11.50 -6.62 -6.96
C ALA A 68 -12.18 -5.27 -6.69
N LYS A 69 -13.30 -4.93 -7.34
CA LYS A 69 -14.04 -3.68 -7.11
C LYS A 69 -14.61 -3.57 -5.69
N HIS A 70 -14.99 -4.70 -5.10
CA HIS A 70 -15.51 -4.76 -3.73
C HIS A 70 -14.40 -4.84 -2.67
N SER A 71 -13.13 -4.87 -3.09
CA SER A 71 -12.01 -4.84 -2.15
C SER A 71 -11.83 -3.44 -1.56
N LEU A 72 -11.53 -3.38 -0.26
CA LEU A 72 -11.29 -2.14 0.49
C LEU A 72 -10.24 -1.22 -0.15
N VAL A 73 -9.30 -1.76 -0.94
CA VAL A 73 -8.28 -0.94 -1.62
C VAL A 73 -8.82 -0.19 -2.84
N HIS A 74 -9.92 -0.65 -3.45
CA HIS A 74 -10.54 -0.07 -4.65
C HIS A 74 -11.84 0.69 -4.36
N MET A 75 -12.48 0.43 -3.22
CA MET A 75 -13.65 1.21 -2.77
C MET A 75 -13.28 2.67 -2.55
N SER A 76 -14.24 3.57 -2.74
CA SER A 76 -14.10 5.02 -2.54
C SER A 76 -15.27 5.57 -1.72
N GLY A 77 -15.16 6.82 -1.25
CA GLY A 77 -16.21 7.52 -0.51
C GLY A 77 -16.73 6.79 0.73
N ASP A 78 -18.05 6.86 0.96
CA ASP A 78 -18.72 6.32 2.15
C ASP A 78 -18.62 4.80 2.28
N ALA A 79 -18.68 4.09 1.15
CA ALA A 79 -18.56 2.64 1.17
C ALA A 79 -17.19 2.19 1.70
N TRP A 80 -16.12 2.89 1.28
CA TRP A 80 -14.79 2.68 1.83
C TRP A 80 -14.71 3.04 3.31
N ARG A 81 -15.30 4.18 3.73
CA ARG A 81 -15.31 4.61 5.14
C ARG A 81 -15.99 3.57 6.04
N GLY A 82 -17.14 3.05 5.62
CA GLY A 82 -17.89 2.04 6.36
C GLY A 82 -17.09 0.74 6.54
N VAL A 83 -16.58 0.16 5.45
CA VAL A 83 -15.81 -1.10 5.53
C VAL A 83 -14.51 -0.89 6.32
N ARG A 84 -13.82 0.25 6.12
CA ARG A 84 -12.61 0.55 6.89
C ARG A 84 -12.89 0.65 8.39
N ALA A 85 -14.00 1.26 8.80
CA ALA A 85 -14.36 1.39 10.21
C ALA A 85 -14.57 0.02 10.88
N ILE A 86 -15.06 -0.97 10.12
CA ILE A 86 -15.23 -2.35 10.59
C ILE A 86 -13.90 -3.11 10.65
N VAL A 87 -13.04 -2.96 9.64
CA VAL A 87 -11.80 -3.75 9.49
C VAL A 87 -10.64 -3.20 10.34
N SER A 88 -10.52 -1.87 10.46
CA SER A 88 -9.38 -1.23 11.14
C SER A 88 -9.18 -1.67 12.61
N PRO A 89 -10.23 -1.83 13.43
CA PRO A 89 -10.08 -2.25 14.83
C PRO A 89 -9.40 -3.62 15.00
N THR A 90 -9.58 -4.52 14.03
CA THR A 90 -8.96 -5.86 14.02
C THR A 90 -7.44 -5.79 13.95
N PHE A 91 -6.89 -4.74 13.34
CA PHE A 91 -5.45 -4.50 13.21
C PHE A 91 -4.91 -3.53 14.26
N SER A 92 -5.63 -3.32 15.36
CA SER A 92 -5.11 -2.52 16.48
C SER A 92 -3.90 -3.20 17.13
N PRO A 93 -2.96 -2.45 17.74
CA PRO A 93 -1.80 -3.02 18.41
C PRO A 93 -2.16 -4.08 19.46
N ASN A 94 -3.27 -3.89 20.16
CA ASN A 94 -3.76 -4.86 21.14
C ASN A 94 -4.22 -6.16 20.49
N LYS A 95 -4.98 -6.08 19.40
CA LYS A 95 -5.43 -7.27 18.65
C LYS A 95 -4.27 -8.00 17.98
N LEU A 96 -3.31 -7.26 17.41
CA LEU A 96 -2.09 -7.85 16.85
C LEU A 96 -1.27 -8.60 17.90
N ARG A 97 -1.11 -8.03 19.11
CA ARG A 97 -0.48 -8.73 20.23
C ARG A 97 -1.22 -10.01 20.62
N GLN A 98 -2.55 -10.01 20.58
CA GLN A 98 -3.37 -11.21 20.83
C GLN A 98 -3.22 -12.26 19.72
N MET A 99 -2.99 -11.86 18.47
CA MET A 99 -2.79 -12.78 17.34
C MET A 99 -1.39 -13.41 17.30
N TYR A 100 -0.40 -12.77 17.93
CA TYR A 100 1.00 -13.19 17.90
C TYR A 100 1.24 -14.68 18.23
N PRO A 101 0.63 -15.28 19.27
CA PRO A 101 0.87 -16.68 19.61
C PRO A 101 0.47 -17.64 18.48
N ILE A 102 -0.65 -17.37 17.81
CA ILE A 102 -1.16 -18.19 16.70
C ILE A 102 -0.18 -18.10 15.52
N ILE A 103 0.26 -16.88 15.18
CA ILE A 103 1.24 -16.67 14.11
C ILE A 103 2.55 -17.40 14.44
N SER A 104 3.04 -17.29 15.67
CA SER A 104 4.26 -17.96 16.12
C SER A 104 4.16 -19.48 16.03
N GLN A 105 3.00 -20.05 16.36
CA GLN A 105 2.75 -21.48 16.24
C GLN A 105 2.81 -21.92 14.77
N CYS A 106 2.09 -21.24 13.87
CA CYS A 106 2.10 -21.56 12.45
C CYS A 106 3.52 -21.49 11.85
N VAL A 107 4.31 -20.50 12.25
CA VAL A 107 5.71 -20.36 11.82
C VAL A 107 6.57 -21.53 12.34
N SER A 108 6.38 -21.93 13.60
CA SER A 108 7.14 -23.05 14.19
C SER A 108 6.81 -24.38 13.53
N GLU A 109 5.54 -24.62 13.24
CA GLU A 109 5.08 -25.80 12.48
C GLU A 109 5.65 -25.78 11.07
N PHE A 110 5.62 -24.63 10.40
CA PHE A 110 6.19 -24.47 9.06
C PHE A 110 7.70 -24.78 9.02
N ILE A 111 8.47 -24.27 9.98
CA ILE A 111 9.92 -24.56 10.08
C ILE A 111 10.16 -26.06 10.31
N THR A 112 9.40 -26.67 11.22
CA THR A 112 9.52 -28.11 11.51
C THR A 112 9.29 -28.95 10.26
N HIS A 113 8.30 -28.60 9.43
CA HIS A 113 8.05 -29.29 8.16
C HIS A 113 9.17 -29.08 7.14
N LEU A 114 9.79 -27.91 7.09
CA LEU A 114 10.93 -27.66 6.21
C LEU A 114 12.16 -28.47 6.63
N ASP A 115 12.45 -28.56 7.93
CA ASP A 115 13.58 -29.34 8.44
C ASP A 115 13.41 -30.85 8.18
N GLN A 116 12.19 -31.36 8.31
CA GLN A 116 11.86 -32.76 7.99
C GLN A 116 11.98 -33.06 6.49
N SER A 117 11.77 -32.07 5.63
CA SER A 117 11.84 -32.23 4.17
C SER A 117 13.26 -32.11 3.61
N CYS A 118 14.23 -31.68 4.44
CA CYS A 118 15.64 -31.58 4.08
C CYS A 118 16.46 -32.83 4.45
N HIS A 119 15.83 -33.86 5.00
CA HIS A 119 16.38 -35.21 5.19
C HIS A 119 15.76 -36.19 4.19
#